data_AF-A0A396ZW94-F1
#
_entry.id   AF-A0A396ZW94-F1
#
_cell.length_a   1.000
_cell.length_b   1.000
_cell.length_c   1.000
_cell.angle_alpha   90.00
_cell.angle_beta   90.00
_cell.angle_gamma   90.00
#
_symmetry.space_group_name_H-M   'P 1'
#
loop_
_entity.id
_entity.type
_entity.pdbx_description
1 polymer ?
#
loop_
_entity_poly.entity_id
_entity_poly.type
_entity_poly.pdbx_seq_one_letter_code
_entity_poly.pdbx_strand_id
1 'polypeptide(L)'
;MSFQMSLPHVLDGFYMDIPAGLQGLFEERLMFETLHHLEPRFLWGLYTSVSATTGLAGSRYRIHFLGSEIPSTMLLDGRMVEEFVFRGRCLRVYGRGWFFRDKRLARLDLDSIAAGTTQMTPTTPPTSTTTATQATPAKRQKTTTKDPNAWTDVRRKPMSVHPAPYRVHTPGRSWTSPNAFAALHERWTVGHAVHRANHDGVSFESIIPELHQPDNDLAHPTADEYVTCPKPTKGTVSHVEVPLDDLLAELHLLEAQSSAAIQHHESHVADAVRGSEFDLATMVNSGRVDSICTMMARHPVDFGVQLHRLFTADRPTFELLIRQRLLHRWLRATWGGSASFDKLYTKSFGHKMTRESVVELFRALQHSDTLAPIVSETEAGDELTLSRLDLELVLALAEVLAAAHSPLYFASDAAVMVSTGCTIEIIPGHRGLRSLSAPTMLAVLMSTHLGEELWRIMETMFDGDDDMNRVMAHLYDIHESGFVSLPHIGITRWDQELGRFVVPTDEVDDTATPVDDSTMTQVVNRQY
;
A
#
# COMPACT_ATOMS: atom_id res chain seq x y z
N MET A 1 31.47 31.61 -36.68
CA MET A 1 30.74 31.50 -35.41
C MET A 1 29.42 30.82 -35.71
N SER A 2 29.27 29.56 -35.33
CA SER A 2 28.03 28.79 -35.54
C SER A 2 27.13 28.99 -34.32
N PHE A 3 25.97 29.61 -34.52
CA PHE A 3 24.90 29.60 -33.52
C PHE A 3 24.36 28.17 -33.42
N GLN A 4 24.57 27.55 -32.26
CA GLN A 4 23.97 26.27 -31.93
C GLN A 4 22.57 26.56 -31.37
N MET A 5 21.54 26.47 -32.22
CA MET A 5 20.16 26.43 -31.73
C MET A 5 19.93 25.06 -31.08
N SER A 6 20.13 24.96 -29.77
CA SER A 6 19.50 23.89 -29.00
C SER A 6 18.03 24.28 -28.81
N LEU A 7 17.12 23.63 -29.55
CA LEU A 7 15.71 23.63 -29.18
C LEU A 7 15.62 23.20 -27.70
N PRO A 8 14.82 23.87 -26.85
CA PRO A 8 14.57 23.37 -25.50
C PRO A 8 14.05 21.95 -25.64
N HIS A 9 14.67 21.00 -24.93
CA HIS A 9 14.18 19.64 -24.93
C HIS A 9 12.77 19.69 -24.31
N VAL A 10 11.82 18.88 -24.80
CA VAL A 10 10.46 18.78 -24.19
C VAL A 10 10.52 18.49 -22.68
N LEU A 11 11.66 18.00 -22.20
CA LEU A 11 12.04 17.78 -20.81
C LEU A 11 12.39 18.99 -19.97
N ASP A 12 12.75 20.09 -20.61
CA ASP A 12 13.01 21.37 -19.95
C ASP A 12 11.68 22.06 -19.57
N GLY A 13 10.55 21.38 -19.73
CA GLY A 13 9.22 21.82 -19.31
C GLY A 13 8.98 21.73 -17.79
N PHE A 14 7.76 22.06 -17.41
CA PHE A 14 7.25 21.89 -16.06
C PHE A 14 6.99 20.41 -15.79
N TYR A 15 7.25 20.00 -14.56
CA TYR A 15 6.97 18.65 -14.09
C TYR A 15 6.55 18.71 -12.63
N MET A 16 5.87 17.66 -12.17
CA MET A 16 5.53 17.44 -10.77
C MET A 16 6.06 16.09 -10.32
N ASP A 17 6.71 16.06 -9.16
CA ASP A 17 7.21 14.85 -8.52
C ASP A 17 6.22 14.35 -7.48
N ILE A 18 5.87 13.05 -7.51
CA ILE A 18 5.07 12.31 -6.54
C ILE A 18 6.02 11.41 -5.74
N PRO A 19 6.48 11.79 -4.54
CA PRO A 19 7.50 11.03 -3.82
C PRO A 19 7.04 9.65 -3.36
N ALA A 20 5.75 9.48 -3.08
CA ALA A 20 5.19 8.18 -2.72
C ALA A 20 5.10 7.21 -3.91
N GLY A 21 5.32 7.69 -5.13
CA GLY A 21 5.13 6.90 -6.34
C GLY A 21 3.68 6.50 -6.60
N LEU A 22 3.51 5.61 -7.56
CA LEU A 22 2.25 4.93 -7.87
C LEU A 22 2.35 3.46 -7.50
N GLN A 23 1.23 2.88 -7.08
CA GLN A 23 1.11 1.51 -6.62
C GLN A 23 1.24 0.51 -7.77
N GLY A 24 0.89 0.82 -9.02
CA GLY A 24 1.01 -0.15 -10.11
C GLY A 24 0.56 0.36 -11.47
N LEU A 25 0.51 -0.54 -12.46
CA LEU A 25 0.13 -0.24 -13.85
C LEU A 25 -1.30 0.29 -13.97
N PHE A 26 -2.24 -0.26 -13.20
CA PHE A 26 -3.62 0.18 -13.24
C PHE A 26 -3.76 1.63 -12.75
N GLU A 27 -3.16 1.95 -11.60
CA GLU A 27 -3.16 3.30 -11.05
C GLU A 27 -2.45 4.29 -11.98
N GLU A 28 -1.34 3.89 -12.59
CA GLU A 28 -0.64 4.68 -13.61
C GLU A 28 -1.53 5.02 -14.82
N ARG A 29 -2.18 4.01 -15.40
CA ARG A 29 -3.09 4.21 -16.54
C ARG A 29 -4.24 5.13 -16.19
N LEU A 30 -4.89 4.88 -15.05
CA LEU A 30 -6.02 5.70 -14.61
C LEU A 30 -5.59 7.15 -14.34
N MET A 31 -4.42 7.36 -13.74
CA MET A 31 -3.91 8.71 -13.50
C MET A 31 -3.61 9.40 -14.82
N PHE A 32 -3.04 8.68 -15.79
CA PHE A 32 -2.75 9.22 -17.11
C PHE A 32 -4.02 9.58 -17.86
N GLU A 33 -5.02 8.71 -17.85
CA GLU A 33 -6.33 8.98 -18.45
C GLU A 33 -6.97 10.22 -17.80
N THR A 34 -6.99 10.28 -16.46
CA THR A 34 -7.57 11.40 -15.72
C THR A 34 -6.83 12.71 -16.01
N LEU A 35 -5.49 12.71 -15.96
CA LEU A 35 -4.68 13.89 -16.25
C LEU A 35 -4.73 14.31 -17.72
N HIS A 36 -4.86 13.36 -18.65
CA HIS A 36 -5.01 13.65 -20.07
C HIS A 36 -6.35 14.33 -20.38
N HIS A 37 -7.42 13.91 -19.71
CA HIS A 37 -8.71 14.58 -19.80
C HIS A 37 -8.70 15.96 -19.14
N LEU A 38 -8.04 16.09 -18.00
CA LEU A 38 -7.99 17.33 -17.23
C LEU A 38 -7.09 18.40 -17.86
N GLU A 39 -5.87 18.03 -18.25
CA GLU A 39 -4.83 18.96 -18.71
C GLU A 39 -4.28 18.51 -20.06
N PRO A 40 -4.65 19.17 -21.17
CA PRO A 40 -4.19 18.82 -22.52
C PRO A 40 -2.67 18.90 -22.72
N ARG A 41 -1.95 19.63 -21.85
CA ARG A 41 -0.49 19.66 -21.85
C ARG A 41 0.14 18.49 -21.11
N PHE A 42 -0.61 17.66 -20.40
CA PHE A 42 -0.06 16.44 -19.82
C PHE A 42 0.52 15.57 -20.93
N LEU A 43 1.78 15.16 -20.75
CA LEU A 43 2.49 14.39 -21.76
C LEU A 43 2.60 12.92 -21.35
N TRP A 44 3.22 12.66 -20.20
CA TRP A 44 3.53 11.32 -19.69
C TRP A 44 4.10 11.40 -18.26
N GLY A 45 4.39 10.25 -17.66
CA GLY A 45 5.11 10.16 -16.38
C GLY A 45 6.06 8.96 -16.29
N LEU A 46 6.99 9.01 -15.33
CA LEU A 46 7.97 7.94 -15.07
C LEU A 46 8.57 8.00 -13.67
N TYR A 47 9.17 6.92 -13.21
CA TYR A 47 10.05 6.93 -12.04
C TYR A 47 11.40 7.62 -12.32
N THR A 48 11.86 8.49 -11.41
CA THR A 48 13.16 9.19 -11.54
C THR A 48 13.96 9.16 -10.24
N SER A 49 15.29 8.98 -10.32
CA SER A 49 16.16 8.76 -9.14
C SER A 49 16.79 10.01 -8.52
N VAL A 50 17.00 11.11 -9.25
CA VAL A 50 17.59 12.34 -8.66
C VAL A 50 17.07 13.61 -9.35
N SER A 51 16.60 14.57 -8.55
CA SER A 51 16.26 15.90 -9.04
C SER A 51 17.07 16.91 -8.26
N ALA A 52 18.16 17.38 -8.86
CA ALA A 52 18.90 18.51 -8.33
C ALA A 52 18.05 19.79 -8.22
N THR A 53 16.86 19.83 -8.85
CA THR A 53 16.00 21.02 -8.99
C THR A 53 14.81 21.07 -8.03
N THR A 54 14.39 19.95 -7.41
CA THR A 54 13.34 19.94 -6.36
C THR A 54 13.89 19.72 -4.95
N GLY A 55 15.21 19.47 -4.80
CA GLY A 55 15.85 19.28 -3.49
C GLY A 55 15.43 18.00 -2.75
N LEU A 56 14.61 17.15 -3.37
CA LEU A 56 14.17 15.87 -2.84
C LEU A 56 15.24 14.80 -3.09
N ALA A 57 15.64 14.12 -2.02
CA ALA A 57 16.50 12.94 -2.08
C ALA A 57 15.61 11.68 -2.10
N GLY A 58 15.71 10.88 -3.17
CA GLY A 58 14.99 9.62 -3.32
C GLY A 58 14.05 9.56 -4.52
N SER A 59 13.50 8.37 -4.73
CA SER A 59 12.56 8.02 -5.79
C SER A 59 11.33 8.87 -5.79
N ARG A 60 10.82 9.10 -6.99
CA ARG A 60 9.52 9.71 -7.19
C ARG A 60 9.00 9.36 -8.56
N TYR A 61 7.68 9.33 -8.65
CA TYR A 61 7.01 9.30 -9.92
C TYR A 61 6.85 10.73 -10.43
N ARG A 62 7.47 11.05 -11.56
CA ARG A 62 7.45 12.37 -12.17
C ARG A 62 6.44 12.39 -13.30
N ILE A 63 5.51 13.34 -13.25
CA ILE A 63 4.62 13.67 -14.37
C ILE A 63 5.13 14.90 -15.11
N HIS A 64 5.13 14.85 -16.44
CA HIS A 64 5.66 15.86 -17.34
C HIS A 64 4.55 16.57 -18.11
N PHE A 65 4.71 17.89 -18.24
CA PHE A 65 3.80 18.75 -18.97
C PHE A 65 4.53 19.47 -20.11
N LEU A 66 3.78 19.79 -21.17
CA LEU A 66 4.26 20.58 -22.28
C LEU A 66 4.44 22.04 -21.86
N GLY A 67 5.63 22.59 -22.12
CA GLY A 67 6.00 23.97 -21.77
C GLY A 67 6.54 24.10 -20.34
N SER A 68 7.21 25.22 -20.05
CA SER A 68 7.90 25.44 -18.76
C SER A 68 7.06 26.11 -17.68
N GLU A 69 5.87 26.59 -18.03
CA GLU A 69 4.95 27.25 -17.09
C GLU A 69 4.08 26.24 -16.35
N ILE A 70 3.68 26.58 -15.12
CA ILE A 70 2.75 25.76 -14.33
C ILE A 70 1.41 25.73 -15.08
N PRO A 71 0.83 24.53 -15.31
CA PRO A 71 -0.47 24.45 -15.93
C PRO A 71 -1.55 25.13 -15.12
N SER A 72 -2.50 25.80 -15.77
CA SER A 72 -3.60 26.52 -15.09
C SER A 72 -4.53 25.57 -14.34
N THR A 73 -4.67 24.33 -14.83
CA THR A 73 -5.38 23.23 -14.16
C THR A 73 -4.65 22.71 -12.92
N MET A 74 -3.34 23.00 -12.80
CA MET A 74 -2.49 22.70 -11.65
C MET A 74 -2.33 23.91 -10.74
N LEU A 75 -3.22 24.92 -10.87
CA LEU A 75 -3.33 26.07 -10.00
C LEU A 75 -4.71 26.11 -9.35
N LEU A 76 -4.76 26.14 -8.02
CA LEU A 76 -5.95 26.37 -7.22
C LEU A 76 -5.77 27.69 -6.46
N ASP A 77 -6.67 28.65 -6.71
CA ASP A 77 -6.59 30.02 -6.17
C ASP A 77 -5.22 30.69 -6.38
N GLY A 78 -4.60 30.43 -7.54
CA GLY A 78 -3.27 30.95 -7.90
C GLY A 78 -2.10 30.27 -7.17
N ARG A 79 -2.35 29.21 -6.38
CA ARG A 79 -1.33 28.35 -5.78
C ARG A 79 -1.17 27.06 -6.57
N MET A 80 0.06 26.57 -6.69
CA MET A 80 0.33 25.26 -7.28
C MET A 80 -0.31 24.15 -6.45
N VAL A 81 -0.90 23.16 -7.11
CA VAL A 81 -1.47 21.97 -6.45
C VAL A 81 -0.36 21.24 -5.69
N GLU A 82 -0.59 20.96 -4.41
CA GLU A 82 0.40 20.40 -3.48
C GLU A 82 0.06 18.96 -3.07
N GLU A 83 -1.16 18.51 -3.37
CA GLU A 83 -1.64 17.16 -3.09
C GLU A 83 -2.72 16.76 -4.10
N PHE A 84 -2.63 15.54 -4.63
CA PHE A 84 -3.75 14.91 -5.35
C PHE A 84 -4.52 14.02 -4.40
N VAL A 85 -5.85 14.09 -4.45
CA VAL A 85 -6.70 13.00 -3.95
C VAL A 85 -6.93 12.09 -5.15
N PHE A 86 -6.37 10.89 -5.11
CA PHE A 86 -6.45 9.94 -6.20
C PHE A 86 -6.56 8.53 -5.66
N ARG A 87 -7.58 7.81 -6.10
CA ARG A 87 -8.02 6.53 -5.58
C ARG A 87 -8.23 6.57 -4.06
N GLY A 88 -8.67 7.69 -3.50
CA GLY A 88 -8.80 7.89 -2.05
C GLY A 88 -7.46 8.07 -1.31
N ARG A 89 -6.33 8.13 -2.03
CA ARG A 89 -5.01 8.43 -1.47
C ARG A 89 -4.69 9.90 -1.60
N CYS A 90 -4.12 10.47 -0.55
CA CYS A 90 -3.53 11.80 -0.59
C CYS A 90 -2.07 11.70 -1.08
N LEU A 91 -1.87 11.89 -2.38
CA LEU A 91 -0.56 11.87 -3.02
C LEU A 91 0.08 13.25 -2.97
N ARG A 92 1.17 13.38 -2.21
CA ARG A 92 1.94 14.62 -2.20
C ARG A 92 2.62 14.86 -3.52
N VAL A 93 2.53 16.09 -4.01
CA VAL A 93 3.11 16.48 -5.29
C VAL A 93 3.96 17.74 -5.18
N TYR A 94 5.07 17.76 -5.92
CA TYR A 94 6.07 18.82 -5.87
C TYR A 94 6.38 19.29 -7.29
N GLY A 95 5.86 20.46 -7.65
CA GLY A 95 6.20 21.13 -8.90
C GLY A 95 7.69 21.50 -8.97
N ARG A 96 8.23 21.53 -10.19
CA ARG A 96 9.61 21.95 -10.46
C ARG A 96 9.94 23.29 -9.79
N GLY A 97 10.93 23.29 -8.90
CA GLY A 97 11.41 24.50 -8.21
C GLY A 97 10.45 25.08 -7.16
N TRP A 98 9.41 24.34 -6.78
CA TRP A 98 8.42 24.77 -5.79
C TRP A 98 8.62 24.06 -4.44
N PHE A 99 8.48 24.82 -3.36
CA PHE A 99 8.57 24.32 -1.98
C PHE A 99 7.41 24.88 -1.16
N PHE A 100 6.87 24.08 -0.24
CA PHE A 100 5.67 24.43 0.53
C PHE A 100 5.85 25.74 1.31
N ARG A 101 4.77 26.51 1.38
CA ARG A 101 4.71 27.73 2.17
C ARG A 101 3.88 27.60 3.45
N ASP A 102 2.94 26.63 3.53
CA ASP A 102 1.98 26.52 4.64
C ASP A 102 1.47 25.08 4.90
N LYS A 103 0.81 24.87 6.05
CA LYS A 103 0.18 23.59 6.44
C LYS A 103 -1.14 23.28 5.70
N ARG A 104 -1.80 24.29 5.12
CA ARG A 104 -3.03 24.14 4.33
C ARG A 104 -2.66 23.94 2.86
N LEU A 105 -2.81 22.72 2.39
CA LEU A 105 -2.37 22.29 1.07
C LEU A 105 -3.43 22.62 0.02
N ALA A 106 -2.98 23.04 -1.16
CA ALA A 106 -3.85 23.09 -2.32
C ALA A 106 -4.11 21.65 -2.81
N ARG A 107 -5.32 21.13 -2.59
CA ARG A 107 -5.74 19.76 -2.94
C ARG A 107 -6.54 19.73 -4.23
N LEU A 108 -6.11 18.92 -5.18
CA LEU A 108 -6.88 18.63 -6.39
C LEU A 108 -7.43 17.21 -6.29
N ASP A 109 -8.75 17.09 -6.37
CA ASP A 109 -9.43 15.80 -6.33
C ASP A 109 -9.55 15.21 -7.74
N LEU A 110 -8.70 14.23 -8.02
CA LEU A 110 -8.69 13.50 -9.28
C LEU A 110 -9.78 12.42 -9.32
N ASP A 111 -10.27 11.94 -8.18
CA ASP A 111 -11.35 10.94 -8.13
C ASP A 111 -12.67 11.54 -8.58
N SER A 112 -13.00 12.73 -8.06
CA SER A 112 -14.17 13.49 -8.50
C SER A 112 -14.12 13.81 -10.01
N ILE A 113 -12.93 14.08 -10.53
CA ILE A 113 -12.71 14.37 -11.96
C ILE A 113 -12.87 13.09 -12.80
N ALA A 114 -12.30 11.97 -12.37
CA ALA A 114 -12.45 10.67 -13.03
C ALA A 114 -13.92 10.21 -13.04
N ALA A 115 -14.68 10.52 -12.00
CA ALA A 115 -16.12 10.29 -11.92
C ALA A 115 -16.97 11.28 -12.75
N GLY A 116 -16.37 12.18 -13.53
CA GLY A 116 -17.08 13.15 -14.37
C GLY A 116 -17.74 14.31 -13.61
N THR A 117 -17.45 14.47 -12.32
CA THR A 117 -18.07 15.48 -11.45
C THR A 117 -17.21 16.74 -11.44
N THR A 118 -17.19 17.51 -12.54
CA THR A 118 -16.49 18.82 -12.57
C THR A 118 -17.47 19.97 -12.33
N GLN A 119 -17.46 20.56 -11.12
CA GLN A 119 -17.80 21.99 -10.99
C GLN A 119 -16.51 22.81 -11.05
N MET A 120 -15.95 22.99 -12.25
CA MET A 120 -15.06 24.14 -12.48
C MET A 120 -15.94 25.34 -12.83
N THR A 121 -16.16 26.23 -11.88
CA THR A 121 -16.64 27.58 -12.22
C THR A 121 -15.45 28.34 -12.80
N PRO A 122 -15.45 28.74 -14.09
CA PRO A 122 -14.38 29.58 -14.62
C PRO A 122 -14.44 30.95 -13.94
N THR A 123 -13.55 31.21 -12.98
CA THR A 123 -13.44 32.55 -12.37
C THR A 123 -12.97 33.56 -13.40
N THR A 124 -13.90 34.40 -13.82
CA THR A 124 -13.64 35.61 -14.60
C THR A 124 -12.81 36.56 -13.73
N PRO A 125 -11.76 37.22 -14.25
CA PRO A 125 -10.94 38.13 -13.44
C PRO A 125 -11.80 39.30 -12.91
N PRO A 126 -11.74 39.63 -11.61
CA PRO A 126 -12.47 40.77 -11.09
C PRO A 126 -11.88 42.06 -11.66
N THR A 127 -12.76 42.93 -12.15
CA THR A 127 -12.45 44.25 -12.65
C THR A 127 -11.98 45.12 -11.49
N SER A 128 -10.78 45.67 -11.59
CA SER A 128 -10.18 46.55 -10.60
C SER A 128 -10.99 47.84 -10.45
N THR A 129 -11.61 48.04 -9.30
CA THR A 129 -12.00 49.36 -8.80
C THR A 129 -11.54 49.49 -7.37
N THR A 130 -10.29 49.96 -7.20
CA THR A 130 -9.80 50.39 -5.89
C THR A 130 -9.54 51.88 -5.93
N THR A 131 -10.44 52.60 -5.27
CA THR A 131 -10.36 54.01 -4.91
C THR A 131 -9.05 54.29 -4.19
N ALA A 132 -8.34 55.31 -4.64
CA ALA A 132 -7.08 55.75 -4.08
C ALA A 132 -7.26 56.30 -2.66
N THR A 133 -6.34 55.94 -1.76
CA THR A 133 -5.96 56.83 -0.65
C THR A 133 -4.45 56.84 -0.48
N GLN A 134 -3.93 58.07 -0.39
CA GLN A 134 -2.53 58.46 -0.54
C GLN A 134 -1.66 58.10 0.68
N ALA A 135 -0.39 57.80 0.44
CA ALA A 135 0.68 58.00 1.41
C ALA A 135 1.87 58.73 0.73
N THR A 136 2.32 59.80 1.35
CA THR A 136 3.31 60.79 0.90
C THR A 136 4.76 60.28 0.85
N PRO A 137 5.67 60.93 0.07
CA PRO A 137 6.99 60.40 -0.28
C PRO A 137 8.17 60.98 0.54
N ALA A 138 9.33 60.33 0.36
CA ALA A 138 10.72 60.72 0.70
C ALA A 138 11.21 60.33 2.11
N LYS A 139 12.45 59.89 2.35
CA LYS A 139 13.75 60.13 1.70
C LYS A 139 14.65 58.89 1.74
N ARG A 140 15.39 58.71 0.66
CA ARG A 140 16.60 57.89 0.57
C ARG A 140 17.71 58.57 1.39
N GLN A 141 18.23 57.92 2.43
CA GLN A 141 19.49 58.33 3.06
C GLN A 141 20.37 57.10 3.30
N LYS A 142 21.53 57.12 2.65
CA LYS A 142 22.58 56.11 2.71
C LYS A 142 23.51 56.48 3.87
N THR A 143 23.63 55.62 4.87
CA THR A 143 24.71 55.67 5.86
C THR A 143 25.25 54.27 6.11
N THR A 144 26.53 54.13 5.80
CA THR A 144 27.42 53.01 6.08
C THR A 144 27.65 52.86 7.59
N THR A 145 27.25 51.72 8.16
CA THR A 145 27.82 51.20 9.42
C THR A 145 27.63 49.68 9.45
N LYS A 146 28.70 48.96 9.80
CA LYS A 146 28.83 47.49 9.79
C LYS A 146 27.72 46.79 10.57
N ASP A 147 27.14 45.76 9.98
CA ASP A 147 26.28 44.78 10.64
C ASP A 147 27.14 43.77 11.44
N PRO A 148 26.92 43.61 12.76
CA PRO A 148 27.66 42.63 13.58
C PRO A 148 27.20 41.17 13.40
N ASN A 149 26.14 40.88 12.63
CA ASN A 149 25.64 39.52 12.44
C ASN A 149 25.75 39.03 10.99
N ALA A 150 26.96 39.14 10.43
CA ALA A 150 27.33 38.37 9.24
C ALA A 150 27.36 36.87 9.60
N TRP A 151 26.54 36.08 8.89
CA TRP A 151 26.55 34.62 8.97
C TRP A 151 27.97 34.08 8.74
N THR A 152 28.49 33.33 9.71
CA THR A 152 29.74 32.59 9.56
C THR A 152 29.50 31.28 8.82
N ASP A 153 30.21 31.07 7.71
CA ASP A 153 30.29 29.78 7.03
C ASP A 153 30.79 28.70 8.00
N VAL A 154 29.95 27.69 8.24
CA VAL A 154 30.33 26.52 9.03
C VAL A 154 31.20 25.61 8.15
N ARG A 155 32.52 25.62 8.39
CA ARG A 155 33.46 24.64 7.80
C ARG A 155 33.06 23.23 8.22
N ARG A 156 32.45 22.47 7.30
CA ARG A 156 32.26 21.02 7.46
C ARG A 156 33.63 20.34 7.46
N LYS A 157 33.83 19.44 8.42
CA LYS A 157 34.99 18.55 8.52
C LYS A 157 35.07 17.71 7.23
N PRO A 158 36.21 17.63 6.52
CA PRO A 158 36.30 16.81 5.32
C PRO A 158 36.16 15.33 5.71
N MET A 159 35.11 14.66 5.24
CA MET A 159 35.08 13.21 5.19
C MET A 159 36.06 12.77 4.11
N SER A 160 37.14 12.11 4.53
CA SER A 160 38.08 11.40 3.66
C SER A 160 37.46 10.06 3.26
N VAL A 161 36.50 10.07 2.32
CA VAL A 161 36.23 8.93 1.45
C VAL A 161 35.83 9.53 0.11
N HIS A 162 36.69 9.39 -0.91
CA HIS A 162 36.32 9.72 -2.27
C HIS A 162 35.16 8.81 -2.68
N PRO A 163 33.96 9.34 -3.01
CA PRO A 163 32.98 8.56 -3.74
C PRO A 163 33.61 8.20 -5.08
N ALA A 164 33.41 6.96 -5.54
CA ALA A 164 33.77 6.58 -6.90
C ALA A 164 33.19 7.62 -7.88
N PRO A 165 33.94 8.04 -8.91
CA PRO A 165 33.42 9.00 -9.88
C PRO A 165 32.16 8.41 -10.52
N TYR A 166 31.05 9.15 -10.42
CA TYR A 166 29.82 8.85 -11.15
C TYR A 166 30.15 8.58 -12.62
N ARG A 167 29.70 7.44 -13.15
CA ARG A 167 29.75 7.21 -14.60
C ARG A 167 28.90 8.28 -15.26
N VAL A 168 29.52 9.04 -16.17
CA VAL A 168 28.80 9.95 -17.07
C VAL A 168 27.83 9.11 -17.89
N HIS A 169 26.54 9.49 -17.88
CA HIS A 169 25.50 8.83 -18.66
C HIS A 169 25.86 8.79 -20.15
N THR A 170 25.76 7.61 -20.75
CA THR A 170 25.94 7.41 -22.19
C THR A 170 24.76 8.02 -22.95
N PRO A 171 24.97 8.84 -23.99
CA PRO A 171 23.89 9.29 -24.87
C PRO A 171 23.33 8.07 -25.62
N GLY A 172 22.03 7.79 -25.47
CA GLY A 172 21.37 6.66 -26.13
C GLY A 172 20.35 5.86 -25.32
N ARG A 173 20.00 6.27 -24.08
CA ARG A 173 18.87 5.65 -23.34
C ARG A 173 17.56 5.88 -24.11
N SER A 174 16.74 4.84 -24.28
CA SER A 174 15.38 4.99 -24.83
C SER A 174 14.54 5.87 -23.91
N TRP A 175 13.66 6.66 -24.52
CA TRP A 175 12.92 7.75 -23.87
C TRP A 175 11.73 7.29 -23.00
N THR A 176 11.31 6.04 -23.20
CA THR A 176 10.28 5.35 -22.42
C THR A 176 10.98 4.42 -21.43
N SER A 177 10.88 4.71 -20.12
CA SER A 177 11.23 3.72 -19.11
C SER A 177 10.01 2.83 -18.85
N PRO A 178 10.17 1.51 -18.81
CA PRO A 178 9.15 0.59 -18.35
C PRO A 178 8.56 0.99 -17.01
N ASN A 179 7.29 0.69 -16.80
CA ASN A 179 6.83 0.43 -15.46
C ASN A 179 7.64 -0.75 -14.88
N ALA A 180 8.29 -0.55 -13.72
CA ALA A 180 9.10 -1.58 -13.06
C ALA A 180 8.35 -2.91 -12.86
N PHE A 181 7.04 -2.86 -12.64
CA PHE A 181 6.18 -4.05 -12.53
C PHE A 181 6.04 -4.78 -13.87
N ALA A 182 6.00 -4.06 -15.00
CA ALA A 182 6.01 -4.67 -16.33
C ALA A 182 7.35 -5.37 -16.60
N ALA A 183 8.47 -4.77 -16.21
CA ALA A 183 9.79 -5.38 -16.34
C ALA A 183 9.93 -6.67 -15.51
N LEU A 184 9.34 -6.70 -14.32
CA LEU A 184 9.27 -7.91 -13.49
C LEU A 184 8.33 -8.96 -14.11
N HIS A 185 7.15 -8.57 -14.57
CA HIS A 185 6.13 -9.48 -15.13
C HIS A 185 6.56 -10.12 -16.45
N GLU A 186 7.33 -9.43 -17.29
CA GLU A 186 7.90 -10.02 -18.52
C GLU A 186 8.88 -11.16 -18.23
N ARG A 187 9.50 -11.16 -17.05
CA ARG A 187 10.58 -12.09 -16.67
C ARG A 187 10.10 -13.22 -15.79
N TRP A 188 9.08 -12.96 -14.97
CA TRP A 188 8.59 -13.93 -14.02
C TRP A 188 7.08 -13.86 -13.89
N THR A 189 6.48 -15.05 -13.83
CA THR A 189 5.16 -15.24 -13.27
C THR A 189 5.28 -16.15 -12.05
N VAL A 190 4.43 -15.89 -11.05
CA VAL A 190 4.38 -16.67 -9.81
C VAL A 190 3.06 -17.41 -9.79
N GLY A 191 3.12 -18.72 -10.04
CA GLY A 191 2.04 -19.67 -9.81
C GLY A 191 2.19 -20.36 -8.46
N HIS A 192 1.50 -21.47 -8.28
CA HIS A 192 1.55 -22.27 -7.06
C HIS A 192 1.29 -23.76 -7.33
N ALA A 193 1.78 -24.58 -6.43
CA ALA A 193 1.38 -25.97 -6.30
C ALA A 193 0.92 -26.27 -4.86
N VAL A 194 -0.16 -27.01 -4.74
CA VAL A 194 -0.67 -27.50 -3.44
C VAL A 194 -0.07 -28.86 -3.15
N HIS A 195 0.74 -28.94 -2.10
CA HIS A 195 1.31 -30.18 -1.60
C HIS A 195 0.56 -30.60 -0.34
N ARG A 196 0.04 -31.83 -0.35
CA ARG A 196 -0.68 -32.41 0.79
C ARG A 196 0.12 -33.59 1.33
N ALA A 197 0.39 -33.59 2.62
CA ALA A 197 0.93 -34.74 3.33
C ALA A 197 -0.04 -35.23 4.39
N ASN A 198 -0.02 -36.56 4.62
CA ASN A 198 -0.85 -37.23 5.61
C ASN A 198 0.03 -38.02 6.58
N HIS A 199 -0.16 -37.81 7.89
CA HIS A 199 0.55 -38.56 8.93
C HIS A 199 -0.38 -38.81 10.12
N ASP A 200 -0.51 -40.07 10.55
CA ASP A 200 -1.38 -40.51 11.66
C ASP A 200 -2.79 -39.91 11.63
N GLY A 201 -3.41 -39.84 10.44
CA GLY A 201 -4.76 -39.32 10.25
C GLY A 201 -4.88 -37.79 10.21
N VAL A 202 -3.78 -37.06 10.39
CA VAL A 202 -3.71 -35.61 10.18
C VAL A 202 -3.27 -35.32 8.75
N SER A 203 -4.05 -34.51 8.03
CA SER A 203 -3.72 -33.99 6.70
C SER A 203 -3.39 -32.52 6.79
N PHE A 204 -2.32 -32.08 6.13
CA PHE A 204 -2.00 -30.66 6.01
C PHE A 204 -1.57 -30.32 4.60
N GLU A 205 -2.02 -29.16 4.12
CA GLU A 205 -1.70 -28.64 2.80
C GLU A 205 -0.72 -27.46 2.92
N SER A 206 0.33 -27.46 2.11
CA SER A 206 1.20 -26.30 1.90
C SER A 206 1.09 -25.84 0.45
N ILE A 207 0.86 -24.55 0.26
CA ILE A 207 0.82 -23.88 -1.03
C ILE A 207 2.24 -23.35 -1.29
N ILE A 208 2.96 -24.00 -2.21
CA ILE A 208 4.35 -23.69 -2.51
C ILE A 208 4.42 -22.88 -3.81
N PRO A 209 5.11 -21.73 -3.85
CA PRO A 209 5.23 -20.93 -5.07
C PRO A 209 5.94 -21.68 -6.19
N GLU A 210 5.37 -21.63 -7.40
CA GLU A 210 6.00 -22.11 -8.63
C GLU A 210 6.37 -20.91 -9.50
N LEU A 211 7.67 -20.69 -9.64
CA LEU A 211 8.18 -19.58 -10.43
C LEU A 211 8.40 -20.04 -11.87
N HIS A 212 7.84 -19.29 -12.81
CA HIS A 212 7.96 -19.55 -14.23
C HIS A 212 8.60 -18.35 -14.91
N GLN A 213 9.60 -18.62 -15.75
CA GLN A 213 10.15 -17.61 -16.64
C GLN A 213 9.38 -17.67 -17.96
N PRO A 214 8.61 -16.63 -18.32
CA PRO A 214 7.93 -16.58 -19.60
C PRO A 214 8.96 -16.57 -20.73
N ASP A 215 8.66 -17.25 -21.83
CA ASP A 215 9.42 -17.13 -23.08
C ASP A 215 8.95 -15.87 -23.83
N ASN A 216 9.19 -14.71 -23.22
CA ASN A 216 8.82 -13.40 -23.75
C ASN A 216 10.06 -12.64 -24.23
N ASP A 217 9.92 -11.93 -25.34
CA ASP A 217 10.91 -10.92 -25.72
C ASP A 217 10.95 -9.84 -24.63
N LEU A 218 12.11 -9.67 -24.00
CA LEU A 218 12.30 -8.70 -22.92
C LEU A 218 12.36 -7.28 -23.50
N ALA A 219 11.21 -6.61 -23.55
CA ALA A 219 11.09 -5.25 -24.06
C ALA A 219 11.62 -4.22 -23.04
N HIS A 220 11.52 -4.53 -21.75
CA HIS A 220 11.79 -3.58 -20.69
C HIS A 220 13.16 -3.81 -20.00
N PRO A 221 14.06 -2.80 -19.91
CA PRO A 221 15.31 -2.92 -19.15
C PRO A 221 15.09 -3.03 -17.63
N THR A 222 16.04 -3.66 -16.94
CA THR A 222 16.09 -3.72 -15.46
C THR A 222 17.26 -2.93 -14.86
N ALA A 223 18.28 -2.64 -15.66
CA ALA A 223 19.49 -1.98 -15.20
C ALA A 223 19.21 -0.53 -14.75
N ASP A 224 19.63 -0.23 -13.52
CA ASP A 224 19.36 1.01 -12.78
C ASP A 224 17.87 1.31 -12.52
N GLU A 225 16.97 0.36 -12.79
CA GLU A 225 15.55 0.45 -12.40
C GLU A 225 15.38 -0.09 -10.97
N TYR A 226 14.42 0.47 -10.23
CA TYR A 226 14.16 0.10 -8.85
C TYR A 226 12.69 0.39 -8.49
N VAL A 227 12.21 -0.23 -7.42
CA VAL A 227 10.88 0.05 -6.83
C VAL A 227 11.06 0.55 -5.41
N THR A 228 10.18 1.45 -4.97
CA THR A 228 10.13 1.82 -3.56
C THR A 228 9.36 0.77 -2.79
N CYS A 229 10.04 0.05 -1.89
CA CYS A 229 9.42 -0.97 -1.05
C CYS A 229 9.44 -0.54 0.42
N PRO A 230 8.34 -0.71 1.16
CA PRO A 230 8.35 -0.51 2.59
C PRO A 230 9.11 -1.66 3.26
N LYS A 231 10.09 -1.33 4.09
CA LYS A 231 10.88 -2.28 4.86
C LYS A 231 10.78 -1.95 6.36
N PRO A 232 10.69 -2.95 7.24
CA PRO A 232 10.67 -2.72 8.67
C PRO A 232 12.07 -2.33 9.16
N THR A 233 12.23 -1.08 9.61
CA THR A 233 13.48 -0.55 10.17
C THR A 233 13.26 -0.09 11.60
N LYS A 234 13.93 -0.74 12.56
CA LYS A 234 13.90 -0.40 14.00
C LYS A 234 12.48 -0.27 14.58
N GLY A 235 11.55 -1.11 14.12
CA GLY A 235 10.15 -1.07 14.59
C GLY A 235 9.30 0.02 13.95
N THR A 236 9.77 0.66 12.88
CA THR A 236 8.99 1.56 12.01
C THR A 236 9.05 1.07 10.58
N VAL A 237 8.16 1.55 9.72
CA VAL A 237 8.22 1.29 8.28
C VAL A 237 9.00 2.41 7.62
N SER A 238 10.08 2.06 6.92
CA SER A 238 10.82 2.97 6.05
C SER A 238 10.64 2.56 4.60
N HIS A 239 10.37 3.52 3.73
CA HIS A 239 10.32 3.28 2.29
C HIS A 239 11.75 3.35 1.75
N VAL A 240 12.20 2.26 1.15
CA VAL A 240 13.58 2.09 0.66
C VAL A 240 13.53 1.71 -0.80
N GLU A 241 14.45 2.28 -1.58
CA GLU A 241 14.64 1.90 -2.98
C GLU A 241 15.25 0.50 -3.05
N VAL A 242 14.57 -0.40 -3.77
CA VAL A 242 15.04 -1.76 -4.03
C VAL A 242 15.28 -1.92 -5.53
N PRO A 243 16.54 -2.10 -5.96
CA PRO A 243 16.87 -2.41 -7.35
C PRO A 243 16.07 -3.59 -7.90
N LEU A 244 15.68 -3.54 -9.17
CA LEU A 244 14.97 -4.66 -9.80
C LEU A 244 15.83 -5.93 -9.79
N ASP A 245 17.15 -5.81 -9.95
CA ASP A 245 18.07 -6.94 -9.88
C ASP A 245 18.06 -7.63 -8.51
N ASP A 246 17.83 -6.89 -7.42
CA ASP A 246 17.68 -7.47 -6.08
C ASP A 246 16.36 -8.23 -5.93
N LEU A 247 15.27 -7.72 -6.52
CA LEU A 247 13.98 -8.43 -6.57
C LEU A 247 14.07 -9.69 -7.43
N LEU A 248 14.78 -9.66 -8.55
CA LEU A 248 15.04 -10.85 -9.38
C LEU A 248 15.88 -11.88 -8.62
N ALA A 249 16.90 -11.44 -7.86
CA ALA A 249 17.67 -12.33 -7.00
C ALA A 249 16.81 -12.96 -5.88
N GLU A 250 15.86 -12.21 -5.31
CA GLU A 250 14.89 -12.73 -4.34
C GLU A 250 14.02 -13.84 -4.97
N LEU A 251 13.53 -13.65 -6.21
CA LEU A 251 12.73 -14.66 -6.93
C LEU A 251 13.55 -15.93 -7.24
N HIS A 252 14.81 -15.79 -7.62
CA HIS A 252 15.70 -16.94 -7.80
C HIS A 252 15.95 -17.70 -6.49
N LEU A 253 16.11 -16.97 -5.37
CA LEU A 253 16.24 -17.60 -4.06
C LEU A 253 14.95 -18.34 -3.67
N LEU A 254 13.79 -17.75 -3.98
CA LEU A 254 12.48 -18.34 -3.72
C LEU A 254 12.31 -19.67 -4.47
N GLU A 255 12.78 -19.77 -5.72
CA GLU A 255 12.72 -21.00 -6.52
C GLU A 255 13.48 -22.17 -5.84
N ALA A 256 14.69 -21.87 -5.35
CA ALA A 256 15.49 -22.85 -4.61
C ALA A 256 14.82 -23.25 -3.28
N GLN A 257 14.21 -22.29 -2.58
CA GLN A 257 13.49 -22.53 -1.33
C GLN A 257 12.21 -23.35 -1.57
N SER A 258 11.46 -23.08 -2.65
CA SER A 258 10.29 -23.86 -3.05
C SER A 258 10.66 -25.32 -3.30
N SER A 259 11.74 -25.57 -4.05
CA SER A 259 12.24 -26.92 -4.31
C SER A 259 12.58 -27.68 -3.01
N ALA A 260 13.24 -27.01 -2.05
CA ALA A 260 13.55 -27.61 -0.76
C ALA A 260 12.29 -27.85 0.10
N ALA A 261 11.33 -26.92 0.08
CA ALA A 261 10.08 -27.05 0.82
C ALA A 261 9.27 -28.26 0.35
N ILE A 262 9.23 -28.53 -0.96
CA ILE A 262 8.58 -29.73 -1.53
C ILE A 262 9.23 -31.00 -0.96
N GLN A 263 10.56 -31.08 -1.00
CA GLN A 263 11.31 -32.26 -0.53
C GLN A 263 11.12 -32.55 0.96
N HIS A 264 10.95 -31.51 1.79
CA HIS A 264 10.84 -31.63 3.24
C HIS A 264 9.40 -31.59 3.77
N HIS A 265 8.40 -31.42 2.91
CA HIS A 265 7.01 -31.22 3.32
C HIS A 265 6.47 -32.38 4.16
N GLU A 266 6.61 -33.62 3.69
CA GLU A 266 6.14 -34.81 4.43
C GLU A 266 6.82 -34.94 5.79
N SER A 267 8.14 -34.70 5.87
CA SER A 267 8.86 -34.76 7.14
C SER A 267 8.39 -33.68 8.13
N HIS A 268 8.13 -32.46 7.67
CA HIS A 268 7.63 -31.39 8.54
C HIS A 268 6.23 -31.69 9.07
N VAL A 269 5.35 -32.30 8.27
CA VAL A 269 4.01 -32.72 8.74
C VAL A 269 4.15 -33.85 9.75
N ALA A 270 5.01 -34.85 9.50
CA ALA A 270 5.28 -35.92 10.45
C ALA A 270 5.86 -35.38 11.77
N ASP A 271 6.76 -34.40 11.73
CA ASP A 271 7.32 -33.75 12.93
C ASP A 271 6.24 -33.03 13.73
N ALA A 272 5.41 -32.22 13.06
CA ALA A 272 4.29 -31.50 13.68
C ALA A 272 3.31 -32.42 14.42
N VAL A 273 3.07 -33.62 13.88
CA VAL A 273 2.15 -34.61 14.48
C VAL A 273 2.81 -35.36 15.63
N ARG A 274 4.11 -35.69 15.53
CA ARG A 274 4.86 -36.41 16.57
C ARG A 274 5.04 -35.61 17.85
N GLY A 275 5.15 -34.30 17.75
CA GLY A 275 5.22 -33.42 18.90
C GLY A 275 5.50 -31.97 18.52
N SER A 276 4.86 -31.04 19.23
CA SER A 276 5.05 -29.62 19.02
C SER A 276 5.95 -29.00 20.09
N GLU A 277 6.75 -28.00 19.68
CA GLU A 277 7.52 -27.16 20.59
C GLU A 277 6.64 -26.15 21.35
N PHE A 278 5.39 -25.97 20.94
CA PHE A 278 4.46 -25.01 21.52
C PHE A 278 3.02 -25.52 21.53
N ASP A 279 2.19 -24.90 22.36
CA ASP A 279 0.75 -25.15 22.40
C ASP A 279 0.00 -23.86 22.03
N LEU A 280 -0.60 -23.85 20.84
CA LEU A 280 -1.28 -22.67 20.29
C LEU A 280 -2.47 -22.26 21.15
N ALA A 281 -3.26 -23.22 21.64
CA ALA A 281 -4.43 -22.96 22.49
C ALA A 281 -4.02 -22.23 23.78
N THR A 282 -2.94 -22.70 24.41
CA THR A 282 -2.37 -22.14 25.64
C THR A 282 -1.82 -20.75 25.41
N MET A 283 -1.11 -20.53 24.29
CA MET A 283 -0.60 -19.20 23.94
C MET A 283 -1.72 -18.20 23.68
N VAL A 284 -2.78 -18.61 22.96
CA VAL A 284 -3.95 -17.76 22.67
C VAL A 284 -4.67 -17.40 23.96
N ASN A 285 -4.98 -18.38 24.81
CA ASN A 285 -5.67 -18.14 26.08
C ASN A 285 -4.82 -17.32 27.07
N SER A 286 -3.49 -17.44 27.01
CA SER A 286 -2.55 -16.64 27.81
C SER A 286 -2.22 -15.28 27.18
N GLY A 287 -2.76 -14.98 26.01
CA GLY A 287 -2.56 -13.69 25.33
C GLY A 287 -1.15 -13.44 24.80
N ARG A 288 -0.41 -14.49 24.44
CA ARG A 288 1.01 -14.42 24.04
C ARG A 288 1.18 -14.02 22.57
N VAL A 289 0.56 -12.92 22.16
CA VAL A 289 0.39 -12.52 20.74
C VAL A 289 1.71 -12.40 19.96
N ASP A 290 2.74 -11.77 20.52
CA ASP A 290 4.05 -11.68 19.85
C ASP A 290 4.72 -13.06 19.71
N SER A 291 4.52 -13.96 20.69
CA SER A 291 5.03 -15.34 20.62
C SER A 291 4.30 -16.16 19.56
N ILE A 292 2.98 -16.02 19.45
CA ILE A 292 2.16 -16.63 18.39
C ILE A 292 2.72 -16.23 17.01
N CYS A 293 2.98 -14.94 16.78
CA CYS A 293 3.56 -14.46 15.52
C CYS A 293 4.95 -15.06 15.25
N THR A 294 5.74 -15.27 16.30
CA THR A 294 7.07 -15.90 16.19
C THR A 294 6.97 -17.37 15.82
N MET A 295 6.04 -18.12 16.44
CA MET A 295 5.84 -19.55 16.16
C MET A 295 5.24 -19.77 14.77
N MET A 296 4.28 -18.94 14.35
CA MET A 296 3.72 -18.97 12.99
C MET A 296 4.82 -18.79 11.92
N ALA A 297 5.79 -17.92 12.15
CA ALA A 297 6.90 -17.70 11.23
C ALA A 297 7.96 -18.83 11.23
N ARG A 298 8.18 -19.49 12.37
CA ARG A 298 9.24 -20.51 12.53
C ARG A 298 8.77 -21.93 12.24
N HIS A 299 7.52 -22.23 12.57
CA HIS A 299 6.92 -23.57 12.49
C HIS A 299 5.55 -23.49 11.78
N PRO A 300 5.49 -23.00 10.53
CA PRO A 300 4.22 -22.73 9.84
C PRO A 300 3.34 -23.97 9.68
N VAL A 301 3.94 -25.15 9.43
CA VAL A 301 3.22 -26.42 9.30
C VAL A 301 2.58 -26.86 10.62
N ASP A 302 3.37 -26.90 11.70
CA ASP A 302 2.86 -27.24 13.04
C ASP A 302 1.80 -26.23 13.52
N PHE A 303 2.06 -24.94 13.29
CA PHE A 303 1.09 -23.87 13.55
C PHE A 303 -0.21 -24.11 12.79
N GLY A 304 -0.14 -24.42 11.49
CA GLY A 304 -1.30 -24.69 10.64
C GLY A 304 -2.09 -25.92 11.08
N VAL A 305 -1.41 -27.01 11.45
CA VAL A 305 -2.06 -28.21 12.02
C VAL A 305 -2.82 -27.85 13.31
N GLN A 306 -2.21 -27.09 14.21
CA GLN A 306 -2.86 -26.65 15.44
C GLN A 306 -3.99 -25.65 15.19
N LEU A 307 -3.85 -24.77 14.19
CA LEU A 307 -4.89 -23.81 13.77
C LEU A 307 -6.17 -24.53 13.32
N HIS A 308 -6.05 -25.53 12.44
CA HIS A 308 -7.18 -26.34 11.98
C HIS A 308 -7.80 -27.19 13.11
N ARG A 309 -6.96 -27.69 14.03
CA ARG A 309 -7.45 -28.36 15.23
C ARG A 309 -8.23 -27.41 16.15
N LEU A 310 -7.76 -26.17 16.34
CA LEU A 310 -8.50 -25.16 17.10
C LEU A 310 -9.84 -24.86 16.42
N PHE A 311 -9.84 -24.67 15.11
CA PHE A 311 -11.07 -24.40 14.37
C PHE A 311 -12.14 -25.48 14.57
N THR A 312 -11.74 -26.75 14.47
CA THR A 312 -12.63 -27.92 14.54
C THR A 312 -13.02 -28.32 15.96
N ALA A 313 -12.09 -28.22 16.93
CA ALA A 313 -12.28 -28.75 18.28
C ALA A 313 -12.50 -27.67 19.37
N ASP A 314 -12.07 -26.42 19.14
CA ASP A 314 -12.19 -25.31 20.09
C ASP A 314 -12.39 -23.97 19.36
N ARG A 315 -13.53 -23.89 18.65
CA ARG A 315 -13.92 -22.72 17.85
C ARG A 315 -13.81 -21.39 18.62
N PRO A 316 -14.21 -21.27 19.91
CA PRO A 316 -14.04 -20.03 20.66
C PRO A 316 -12.57 -19.58 20.81
N THR A 317 -11.63 -20.51 20.98
CA THR A 317 -10.20 -20.18 21.05
C THR A 317 -9.66 -19.81 19.66
N PHE A 318 -10.11 -20.46 18.59
CA PHE A 318 -9.79 -20.05 17.22
C PHE A 318 -10.24 -18.61 16.94
N GLU A 319 -11.48 -18.25 17.27
CA GLU A 319 -11.97 -16.88 17.06
C GLU A 319 -11.20 -15.86 17.89
N LEU A 320 -10.81 -16.22 19.13
CA LEU A 320 -9.97 -15.37 19.97
C LEU A 320 -8.60 -15.12 19.32
N LEU A 321 -8.01 -16.13 18.67
CA LEU A 321 -6.76 -15.98 17.91
C LEU A 321 -6.91 -14.96 16.78
N ILE A 322 -7.98 -15.04 15.98
CA ILE A 322 -8.22 -14.11 14.87
C ILE A 322 -8.45 -12.68 15.39
N ARG A 323 -9.23 -12.53 16.47
CA ARG A 323 -9.43 -11.23 17.15
C ARG A 323 -8.12 -10.65 17.70
N GLN A 324 -7.28 -11.48 18.31
CA GLN A 324 -5.94 -11.07 18.77
C GLN A 324 -5.03 -10.67 17.61
N ARG A 325 -5.09 -11.39 16.49
CA ARG A 325 -4.35 -11.04 15.27
C ARG A 325 -4.78 -9.69 14.73
N LEU A 326 -6.08 -9.42 14.69
CA LEU A 326 -6.61 -8.15 14.22
C LEU A 326 -6.17 -6.98 15.11
N LEU A 327 -6.31 -7.11 16.43
CA LEU A 327 -5.82 -6.10 17.37
C LEU A 327 -4.32 -5.86 17.24
N HIS A 328 -3.55 -6.93 17.02
CA HIS A 328 -2.12 -6.81 16.76
C HIS A 328 -1.87 -5.95 15.52
N ARG A 329 -2.56 -6.20 14.39
CA ARG A 329 -2.44 -5.41 13.17
C ARG A 329 -2.74 -3.92 13.42
N TRP A 330 -3.89 -3.59 14.01
CA TRP A 330 -4.31 -2.20 14.23
C TRP A 330 -3.41 -1.43 15.19
N LEU A 331 -3.00 -2.07 16.30
CA LEU A 331 -2.08 -1.44 17.25
C LEU A 331 -0.69 -1.23 16.63
N ARG A 332 -0.22 -2.17 15.80
CA ARG A 332 1.07 -2.04 15.11
C ARG A 332 1.05 -1.01 13.98
N ALA A 333 -0.08 -0.87 13.28
CA ALA A 333 -0.27 0.20 12.30
C ALA A 333 -0.17 1.59 12.96
N THR A 334 -0.58 1.70 14.22
CA THR A 334 -0.54 2.95 14.99
C THR A 334 0.83 3.20 15.64
N TRP A 335 1.37 2.20 16.33
CA TRP A 335 2.50 2.37 17.25
C TRP A 335 3.82 1.77 16.73
N GLY A 336 3.78 1.03 15.63
CA GLY A 336 4.92 0.32 15.08
C GLY A 336 5.33 -0.95 15.85
N GLY A 337 6.44 -1.56 15.43
CA GLY A 337 7.02 -2.81 15.93
C GLY A 337 7.96 -2.68 17.14
N SER A 338 8.14 -1.47 17.69
CA SER A 338 9.20 -1.19 18.70
C SER A 338 8.90 -1.74 20.11
N ALA A 339 7.63 -1.81 20.51
CA ALA A 339 7.19 -2.33 21.82
C ALA A 339 6.56 -3.72 21.71
N SER A 340 6.39 -4.46 22.81
CA SER A 340 5.60 -5.71 22.78
C SER A 340 4.10 -5.42 22.67
N PHE A 341 3.32 -6.40 22.20
CA PHE A 341 1.86 -6.31 22.14
C PHE A 341 1.26 -5.97 23.50
N ASP A 342 1.71 -6.62 24.59
CA ASP A 342 1.23 -6.32 25.96
C ASP A 342 1.38 -4.84 26.33
N LYS A 343 2.48 -4.22 25.93
CA LYS A 343 2.73 -2.79 26.16
C LYS A 343 1.82 -1.92 25.32
N LEU A 344 1.62 -2.28 24.05
CA LEU A 344 0.73 -1.54 23.15
C LEU A 344 -0.73 -1.63 23.59
N TYR A 345 -1.18 -2.82 23.98
CA TYR A 345 -2.51 -3.07 24.48
C TYR A 345 -2.75 -2.29 25.78
N THR A 346 -1.86 -2.42 26.77
CA THR A 346 -1.98 -1.68 28.04
C THR A 346 -1.95 -0.17 27.83
N LYS A 347 -1.14 0.31 26.88
CA LYS A 347 -1.10 1.74 26.52
C LYS A 347 -2.42 2.23 25.92
N SER A 348 -3.11 1.39 25.15
CA SER A 348 -4.34 1.79 24.43
C SER A 348 -5.58 1.64 25.31
N PHE A 349 -5.65 0.59 26.13
CA PHE A 349 -6.85 0.25 26.92
C PHE A 349 -6.69 0.46 28.43
N GLY A 350 -5.49 0.81 28.92
CA GLY A 350 -5.22 1.08 30.33
C GLY A 350 -5.11 -0.16 31.24
N HIS A 351 -5.34 -1.36 30.71
CA HIS A 351 -5.22 -2.62 31.45
C HIS A 351 -4.53 -3.70 30.61
N LYS A 352 -4.10 -4.80 31.26
CA LYS A 352 -3.54 -5.96 30.56
C LYS A 352 -4.63 -6.69 29.78
N MET A 353 -4.27 -7.29 28.65
CA MET A 353 -5.21 -8.09 27.87
C MET A 353 -5.63 -9.35 28.63
N THR A 354 -6.93 -9.62 28.61
CA THR A 354 -7.56 -10.89 29.01
C THR A 354 -8.52 -11.36 27.92
N ARG A 355 -8.89 -12.64 27.92
CA ARG A 355 -9.92 -13.18 27.02
C ARG A 355 -11.22 -12.38 27.09
N GLU A 356 -11.68 -12.09 28.30
CA GLU A 356 -12.89 -11.31 28.56
C GLU A 356 -12.80 -9.91 27.95
N SER A 357 -11.68 -9.21 28.17
CA SER A 357 -11.49 -7.86 27.62
C SER A 357 -11.49 -7.80 26.09
N VAL A 358 -10.97 -8.83 25.42
CA VAL A 358 -11.00 -8.90 23.95
C VAL A 358 -12.42 -9.18 23.46
N VAL A 359 -13.15 -10.10 24.11
CA VAL A 359 -14.54 -10.40 23.73
C VAL A 359 -15.44 -9.19 23.93
N GLU A 360 -15.31 -8.48 25.05
CA GLU A 360 -16.05 -7.25 25.33
C GLU A 360 -15.75 -6.15 24.32
N LEU A 361 -14.47 -5.94 24.01
CA LEU A 361 -14.04 -4.97 23.00
C LEU A 361 -14.67 -5.25 21.64
N PHE A 362 -14.64 -6.49 21.16
CA PHE A 362 -15.22 -6.84 19.86
C PHE A 362 -16.75 -6.73 19.83
N ARG A 363 -17.43 -7.03 20.94
CA ARG A 363 -18.87 -6.78 21.07
C ARG A 363 -19.19 -5.28 20.96
N ALA A 364 -18.37 -4.42 21.57
CA ALA A 364 -18.53 -2.98 21.45
C ALA A 364 -18.26 -2.49 20.00
N LEU A 365 -17.24 -3.04 19.34
CA LEU A 365 -16.88 -2.67 17.97
C LEU A 365 -17.95 -3.01 16.93
N GLN A 366 -18.71 -4.09 17.12
CA GLN A 366 -19.85 -4.44 16.26
C GLN A 366 -20.93 -3.35 16.21
N HIS A 367 -20.97 -2.46 17.21
CA HIS A 367 -21.95 -1.39 17.32
C HIS A 367 -21.29 0.01 17.20
N SER A 368 -20.06 0.07 16.67
CA SER A 368 -19.28 1.31 16.63
C SER A 368 -19.55 2.12 15.36
N ASP A 369 -20.05 3.35 15.52
CA ASP A 369 -20.28 4.28 14.40
C ASP A 369 -18.98 4.68 13.66
N THR A 370 -17.81 4.54 14.31
CA THR A 370 -16.51 4.88 13.70
C THR A 370 -16.03 3.89 12.64
N LEU A 371 -16.65 2.71 12.59
CA LEU A 371 -16.37 1.67 11.60
C LEU A 371 -17.62 1.45 10.74
N ALA A 372 -18.14 2.56 10.18
CA ALA A 372 -19.31 2.54 9.30
C ALA A 372 -19.23 1.41 8.25
N PRO A 373 -20.34 0.75 7.91
CA PRO A 373 -20.30 -0.32 6.93
C PRO A 373 -19.86 0.19 5.55
N ILE A 374 -19.39 -0.73 4.73
CA ILE A 374 -19.13 -0.54 3.31
C ILE A 374 -20.44 -0.81 2.60
N VAL A 375 -20.90 0.17 1.82
CA VAL A 375 -22.13 0.05 1.03
C VAL A 375 -21.75 0.12 -0.44
N SER A 376 -22.27 -0.81 -1.23
CA SER A 376 -22.14 -0.85 -2.68
C SER A 376 -23.51 -1.16 -3.29
N GLU A 377 -23.69 -0.86 -4.57
CA GLU A 377 -24.84 -1.32 -5.33
C GLU A 377 -24.41 -2.49 -6.23
N THR A 378 -25.30 -3.46 -6.41
CA THR A 378 -25.14 -4.53 -7.41
C THR A 378 -25.57 -4.03 -8.79
N GLU A 379 -25.23 -4.76 -9.86
CA GLU A 379 -25.71 -4.43 -11.21
C GLU A 379 -27.24 -4.42 -11.33
N ALA A 380 -27.95 -5.12 -10.43
CA ALA A 380 -29.41 -5.14 -10.38
C ALA A 380 -30.02 -3.93 -9.64
N GLY A 381 -29.18 -3.08 -9.04
CA GLY A 381 -29.59 -1.96 -8.20
C GLY A 381 -29.90 -2.33 -6.74
N ASP A 382 -29.61 -3.56 -6.32
CA ASP A 382 -29.75 -3.96 -4.91
C ASP A 382 -28.58 -3.44 -4.08
N GLU A 383 -28.87 -2.91 -2.89
CA GLU A 383 -27.85 -2.45 -1.94
C GLU A 383 -27.17 -3.64 -1.25
N LEU A 384 -25.84 -3.66 -1.30
CA LEU A 384 -25.01 -4.64 -0.66
C LEU A 384 -24.17 -3.98 0.43
N THR A 385 -24.36 -4.45 1.66
CA THR A 385 -23.69 -3.92 2.85
C THR A 385 -22.70 -4.95 3.41
N LEU A 386 -21.47 -4.51 3.67
CA LEU A 386 -20.42 -5.28 4.34
C LEU A 386 -19.90 -4.53 5.57
N SER A 387 -19.96 -5.16 6.73
CA SER A 387 -19.34 -4.61 7.95
C SER A 387 -17.83 -4.48 7.76
N ARG A 388 -17.27 -3.31 8.09
CA ARG A 388 -15.82 -3.10 8.02
C ARG A 388 -15.05 -3.97 9.01
N LEU A 389 -15.65 -4.27 10.16
CA LEU A 389 -15.08 -5.21 11.12
C LEU A 389 -15.00 -6.63 10.53
N ASP A 390 -16.03 -7.04 9.78
CA ASP A 390 -16.06 -8.37 9.17
C ASP A 390 -15.02 -8.48 8.04
N LEU A 391 -14.89 -7.45 7.20
CA LEU A 391 -13.78 -7.35 6.23
C LEU A 391 -12.42 -7.54 6.90
N GLU A 392 -12.15 -6.79 7.96
CA GLU A 392 -10.86 -6.82 8.66
C GLU A 392 -10.60 -8.15 9.37
N LEU A 393 -11.65 -8.83 9.85
CA LEU A 393 -11.56 -10.19 10.39
C LEU A 393 -11.23 -11.21 9.30
N VAL A 394 -11.87 -11.11 8.11
CA VAL A 394 -11.54 -11.94 6.95
C VAL A 394 -10.08 -11.72 6.52
N LEU A 395 -9.62 -10.47 6.45
CA LEU A 395 -8.22 -10.18 6.11
C LEU A 395 -7.23 -10.67 7.19
N ALA A 396 -7.58 -10.61 8.47
CA ALA A 396 -6.77 -11.17 9.54
C ALA A 396 -6.70 -12.71 9.46
N LEU A 397 -7.80 -13.38 9.10
CA LEU A 397 -7.85 -14.81 8.84
C LEU A 397 -7.01 -15.19 7.62
N ALA A 398 -7.23 -14.53 6.48
CA ALA A 398 -6.50 -14.76 5.24
C ALA A 398 -4.99 -14.60 5.44
N GLU A 399 -4.56 -13.62 6.24
CA GLU A 399 -3.14 -13.46 6.56
C GLU A 399 -2.59 -14.61 7.42
N VAL A 400 -3.34 -15.09 8.42
CA VAL A 400 -2.91 -16.24 9.24
C VAL A 400 -2.81 -17.49 8.37
N LEU A 401 -3.76 -17.70 7.48
CA LEU A 401 -3.75 -18.81 6.52
C LEU A 401 -2.58 -18.67 5.54
N ALA A 402 -2.34 -17.49 4.98
CA ALA A 402 -1.20 -17.24 4.09
C ALA A 402 0.14 -17.54 4.79
N ALA A 403 0.30 -17.09 6.04
CA ALA A 403 1.52 -17.34 6.81
C ALA A 403 1.72 -18.82 7.18
N ALA A 404 0.64 -19.58 7.39
CA ALA A 404 0.71 -21.00 7.76
C ALA A 404 0.82 -21.93 6.53
N HIS A 405 0.01 -21.69 5.49
CA HIS A 405 -0.09 -22.52 4.30
C HIS A 405 0.90 -22.12 3.21
N SER A 406 1.25 -20.85 3.08
CA SER A 406 2.19 -20.36 2.05
C SER A 406 3.29 -19.45 2.64
N PRO A 407 4.08 -19.94 3.62
CA PRO A 407 5.07 -19.12 4.32
C PRO A 407 6.13 -18.51 3.38
N LEU A 408 6.50 -19.24 2.31
CA LEU A 408 7.49 -18.76 1.33
C LEU A 408 6.96 -17.59 0.50
N TYR A 409 5.74 -17.70 -0.04
CA TYR A 409 5.08 -16.60 -0.73
C TYR A 409 4.91 -15.42 0.23
N PHE A 410 4.32 -15.70 1.40
CA PHE A 410 3.98 -14.69 2.37
C PHE A 410 5.21 -13.90 2.79
N ALA A 411 6.39 -14.50 2.89
CA ALA A 411 7.65 -13.85 3.28
C ALA A 411 8.39 -13.13 2.14
N SER A 412 8.05 -13.39 0.87
CA SER A 412 8.71 -12.77 -0.28
C SER A 412 7.96 -11.53 -0.76
N ASP A 413 8.62 -10.37 -0.67
CA ASP A 413 8.07 -9.12 -1.18
C ASP A 413 8.03 -9.15 -2.71
N ALA A 414 9.04 -9.74 -3.36
CA ALA A 414 9.09 -9.88 -4.81
C ALA A 414 7.95 -10.75 -5.35
N ALA A 415 7.64 -11.88 -4.70
CA ALA A 415 6.53 -12.74 -5.11
C ALA A 415 5.19 -12.02 -5.04
N VAL A 416 4.93 -11.31 -3.93
CA VAL A 416 3.70 -10.52 -3.76
C VAL A 416 3.61 -9.43 -4.84
N MET A 417 4.69 -8.71 -5.12
CA MET A 417 4.72 -7.64 -6.14
C MET A 417 4.49 -8.18 -7.55
N VAL A 418 5.12 -9.31 -7.91
CA VAL A 418 4.93 -9.94 -9.22
C VAL A 418 3.51 -10.44 -9.40
N SER A 419 2.94 -11.11 -8.40
CA SER A 419 1.57 -11.64 -8.51
C SER A 419 0.50 -10.55 -8.52
N THR A 420 0.66 -9.49 -7.72
CA THR A 420 -0.33 -8.41 -7.62
C THR A 420 -0.13 -7.32 -8.68
N GLY A 421 1.05 -7.25 -9.31
CA GLY A 421 1.44 -6.17 -10.21
C GLY A 421 1.51 -4.80 -9.51
N CYS A 422 1.62 -4.79 -8.18
CA CYS A 422 1.55 -3.59 -7.35
C CYS A 422 2.66 -3.52 -6.30
N THR A 423 2.94 -2.32 -5.77
CA THR A 423 3.75 -2.13 -4.57
C THR A 423 3.08 -2.78 -3.37
N ILE A 424 3.88 -3.29 -2.45
CA ILE A 424 3.37 -3.75 -1.15
C ILE A 424 3.30 -2.60 -0.15
N GLU A 425 2.37 -2.71 0.79
CA GLU A 425 2.30 -1.95 2.03
C GLU A 425 2.32 -2.94 3.19
N ILE A 426 3.10 -2.64 4.24
CA ILE A 426 3.33 -3.56 5.36
C ILE A 426 3.04 -2.91 6.71
N ILE A 427 2.70 -3.75 7.68
CA ILE A 427 2.61 -3.40 9.09
C ILE A 427 3.82 -4.03 9.80
N PRO A 428 4.62 -3.27 10.56
CA PRO A 428 5.87 -3.77 11.13
C PRO A 428 5.57 -4.77 12.26
N GLY A 429 6.26 -5.92 12.23
CA GLY A 429 6.20 -6.92 13.30
C GLY A 429 7.11 -6.57 14.49
N HIS A 430 6.87 -7.21 15.64
CA HIS A 430 7.80 -7.16 16.78
C HIS A 430 8.70 -8.39 16.78
N ARG A 431 9.96 -8.19 16.38
CA ARG A 431 11.00 -9.25 16.35
C ARG A 431 10.64 -10.46 15.46
N GLY A 432 9.80 -10.27 14.45
CA GLY A 432 9.34 -11.31 13.54
C GLY A 432 8.98 -10.76 12.17
N LEU A 433 8.31 -11.59 11.36
CA LEU A 433 7.85 -11.21 10.03
C LEU A 433 6.91 -10.00 10.10
N ARG A 434 7.03 -9.13 9.09
CA ARG A 434 6.05 -8.09 8.80
C ARG A 434 4.70 -8.72 8.47
N SER A 435 3.63 -8.01 8.82
CA SER A 435 2.27 -8.31 8.36
C SER A 435 2.03 -7.52 7.08
N LEU A 436 1.19 -8.01 6.18
CA LEU A 436 0.76 -7.25 5.01
C LEU A 436 -0.34 -6.28 5.44
N SER A 437 -0.32 -5.05 4.92
CA SER A 437 -1.43 -4.12 5.12
C SER A 437 -2.74 -4.73 4.60
N ALA A 438 -3.89 -4.20 5.03
CA ALA A 438 -5.16 -4.62 4.47
C ALA A 438 -5.22 -4.41 2.94
N PRO A 439 -4.82 -3.25 2.36
CA PRO A 439 -4.75 -3.09 0.91
C PRO A 439 -3.95 -4.18 0.20
N THR A 440 -2.77 -4.51 0.71
CA THR A 440 -1.91 -5.54 0.10
C THR A 440 -2.48 -6.94 0.26
N MET A 441 -3.00 -7.28 1.44
CA MET A 441 -3.61 -8.59 1.68
C MET A 441 -4.86 -8.77 0.83
N LEU A 442 -5.64 -7.71 0.64
CA LEU A 442 -6.80 -7.74 -0.24
C LEU A 442 -6.40 -7.91 -1.71
N ALA A 443 -5.37 -7.21 -2.20
CA ALA A 443 -4.85 -7.42 -3.54
C ALA A 443 -4.42 -8.89 -3.73
N VAL A 444 -3.70 -9.46 -2.76
CA VAL A 444 -3.35 -10.90 -2.79
C VAL A 444 -4.61 -11.77 -2.83
N LEU A 445 -5.57 -11.50 -1.94
CA LEU A 445 -6.76 -12.33 -1.78
C LEU A 445 -7.69 -12.30 -3.01
N MET A 446 -7.81 -11.16 -3.67
CA MET A 446 -8.77 -10.96 -4.76
C MET A 446 -8.19 -11.11 -6.16
N SER A 447 -6.87 -10.95 -6.34
CA SER A 447 -6.27 -10.85 -7.67
C SER A 447 -5.15 -11.85 -7.97
N THR A 448 -4.93 -12.84 -7.10
CA THR A 448 -3.81 -13.79 -7.27
C THR A 448 -4.24 -15.23 -7.11
N HIS A 449 -3.49 -16.15 -7.72
CA HIS A 449 -3.68 -17.59 -7.57
C HIS A 449 -3.50 -18.09 -6.12
N LEU A 450 -2.65 -17.45 -5.33
CA LEU A 450 -2.60 -17.73 -3.89
C LEU A 450 -3.93 -17.34 -3.23
N GLY A 451 -4.50 -16.20 -3.61
CA GLY A 451 -5.81 -15.77 -3.15
C GLY A 451 -6.88 -16.83 -3.39
N GLU A 452 -6.94 -17.41 -4.59
CA GLU A 452 -7.86 -18.50 -4.95
C GLU A 452 -7.75 -19.70 -3.99
N GLU A 453 -6.55 -20.11 -3.62
CA GLU A 453 -6.34 -21.19 -2.64
C GLU A 453 -6.73 -20.80 -1.22
N LEU A 454 -6.49 -19.54 -0.82
CA LEU A 454 -6.92 -19.04 0.49
C LEU A 454 -8.45 -18.99 0.57
N TRP A 455 -9.13 -18.59 -0.51
CA TRP A 455 -10.59 -18.67 -0.63
C TRP A 455 -11.07 -20.11 -0.47
N ARG A 456 -10.50 -21.05 -1.24
CA ARG A 456 -10.85 -22.47 -1.13
C ARG A 456 -10.68 -23.01 0.29
N ILE A 457 -9.59 -22.66 0.98
CA ILE A 457 -9.36 -23.08 2.37
C ILE A 457 -10.42 -22.49 3.30
N MET A 458 -10.72 -21.19 3.17
CA MET A 458 -11.74 -20.54 3.99
C MET A 458 -13.13 -21.12 3.74
N GLU A 459 -13.53 -21.34 2.48
CA GLU A 459 -14.80 -21.99 2.13
C GLU A 459 -14.90 -23.40 2.70
N THR A 460 -13.80 -24.17 2.64
CA THR A 460 -13.76 -25.52 3.22
C THR A 460 -13.87 -25.49 4.74
N MET A 461 -13.20 -24.53 5.40
CA MET A 461 -13.28 -24.37 6.85
C MET A 461 -14.70 -23.99 7.27
N PHE A 462 -15.31 -23.02 6.60
CA PHE A 462 -16.61 -22.45 6.95
C PHE A 462 -17.79 -23.09 6.19
N ASP A 463 -17.62 -24.32 5.70
CA ASP A 463 -18.70 -25.08 5.09
C ASP A 463 -19.87 -25.24 6.10
N GLY A 464 -21.05 -24.79 5.69
CA GLY A 464 -22.24 -24.72 6.55
C GLY A 464 -22.32 -23.56 7.55
N ASP A 465 -21.39 -22.60 7.52
CA ASP A 465 -21.45 -21.34 8.30
C ASP A 465 -22.06 -20.21 7.45
N ASP A 466 -23.39 -20.10 7.45
CA ASP A 466 -24.14 -19.17 6.61
C ASP A 466 -23.70 -17.70 6.78
N ASP A 467 -23.35 -17.30 8.00
CA ASP A 467 -22.93 -15.93 8.30
C ASP A 467 -21.59 -15.60 7.65
N MET A 468 -20.58 -16.47 7.81
CA MET A 468 -19.28 -16.27 7.16
C MET A 468 -19.40 -16.37 5.63
N ASN A 469 -20.18 -17.33 5.12
CA ASN A 469 -20.40 -17.48 3.69
C ASN A 469 -21.03 -16.22 3.08
N ARG A 470 -21.96 -15.57 3.77
CA ARG A 470 -22.52 -14.29 3.33
C ARG A 470 -21.49 -13.17 3.33
N VAL A 471 -20.67 -13.05 4.38
CA VAL A 471 -19.59 -12.03 4.45
C VAL A 471 -18.62 -12.19 3.29
N MET A 472 -18.20 -13.42 3.03
CA MET A 472 -17.28 -13.80 1.96
C MET A 472 -17.90 -13.51 0.58
N ALA A 473 -19.15 -13.89 0.33
CA ALA A 473 -19.86 -13.57 -0.91
C ALA A 473 -19.99 -12.05 -1.12
N HIS A 474 -20.41 -11.31 -0.09
CA HIS A 474 -20.52 -9.85 -0.17
C HIS A 474 -19.18 -9.19 -0.49
N LEU A 475 -18.06 -9.65 0.10
CA LEU A 475 -16.74 -9.14 -0.21
C LEU A 475 -16.39 -9.34 -1.69
N TYR A 476 -16.69 -10.51 -2.23
CA TYR A 476 -16.46 -10.82 -3.64
C TYR A 476 -17.33 -9.95 -4.56
N ASP A 477 -18.63 -9.84 -4.27
CA ASP A 477 -19.56 -9.03 -5.05
C ASP A 477 -19.15 -7.54 -5.07
N ILE A 478 -18.71 -6.99 -3.93
CA ILE A 478 -18.19 -5.61 -3.88
C ILE A 478 -16.96 -5.45 -4.77
N HIS A 479 -16.04 -6.42 -4.72
CA HIS A 479 -14.83 -6.37 -5.54
C HIS A 479 -15.14 -6.42 -7.03
N GLU A 480 -15.97 -7.37 -7.47
CA GLU A 480 -16.33 -7.54 -8.87
C GLU A 480 -17.12 -6.35 -9.42
N SER A 481 -17.95 -5.72 -8.59
CA SER A 481 -18.72 -4.54 -8.99
C SER A 481 -17.83 -3.37 -9.45
N GLY A 482 -16.59 -3.29 -8.96
CA GLY A 482 -15.66 -2.20 -9.26
C GLY A 482 -16.06 -0.81 -8.73
N PHE A 483 -17.27 -0.66 -8.17
CA PHE A 483 -17.80 0.61 -7.65
C PHE A 483 -17.05 1.09 -6.41
N VAL A 484 -16.54 0.15 -5.61
CA VAL A 484 -15.87 0.43 -4.35
C VAL A 484 -14.41 0.01 -4.41
N SER A 485 -13.51 0.98 -4.20
CA SER A 485 -12.08 0.68 -4.08
C SER A 485 -11.74 0.11 -2.70
N LEU A 486 -11.96 -1.20 -2.55
CA LEU A 486 -11.74 -1.94 -1.31
C LEU A 486 -10.34 -1.78 -0.65
N PRO A 487 -9.20 -1.63 -1.39
CA PRO A 487 -7.89 -1.43 -0.77
C PRO A 487 -7.81 -0.20 0.16
N HIS A 488 -8.64 0.81 -0.07
CA HIS A 488 -8.64 2.07 0.69
C HIS A 488 -9.50 2.01 1.95
N ILE A 489 -10.25 0.92 2.16
CA ILE A 489 -11.25 0.82 3.23
C ILE A 489 -10.72 0.02 4.43
N GLY A 490 -9.70 -0.80 4.24
CA GLY A 490 -9.12 -1.67 5.28
C GLY A 490 -8.05 -1.00 6.18
N ILE A 491 -7.92 0.32 6.18
CA ILE A 491 -6.82 0.99 6.92
C ILE A 491 -7.29 1.37 8.32
N THR A 492 -7.74 0.43 9.16
CA THR A 492 -8.16 0.77 10.53
C THR A 492 -6.96 0.95 11.45
N ARG A 493 -6.99 1.99 12.30
CA ARG A 493 -5.96 2.25 13.32
C ARG A 493 -6.54 2.78 14.62
N TRP A 494 -5.75 2.74 15.69
CA TRP A 494 -6.10 3.34 16.97
C TRP A 494 -5.87 4.84 16.93
N ASP A 495 -6.90 5.62 17.24
CA ASP A 495 -6.79 7.06 17.43
C ASP A 495 -6.55 7.36 18.92
N GLN A 496 -5.41 7.99 19.22
CA GLN A 496 -5.04 8.31 20.61
C GLN A 496 -5.90 9.41 21.20
N GLU A 497 -6.34 10.39 20.40
CA GLU A 497 -7.09 11.55 20.88
C GLU A 497 -8.55 11.15 21.17
N LEU A 498 -9.12 10.32 20.31
CA LEU A 498 -10.49 9.82 20.44
C LEU A 498 -10.59 8.57 21.31
N GLY A 499 -9.47 7.89 21.60
CA GLY A 499 -9.45 6.67 22.42
C GLY A 499 -10.26 5.52 21.81
N ARG A 500 -10.28 5.42 20.48
CA ARG A 500 -11.08 4.42 19.74
C ARG A 500 -10.45 4.08 18.39
N PHE A 501 -10.91 2.99 17.78
CA PHE A 501 -10.50 2.63 16.42
C PHE A 501 -11.25 3.47 15.38
N VAL A 502 -10.52 3.94 14.38
CA VAL A 502 -11.04 4.77 13.29
C VAL A 502 -10.42 4.33 11.96
N VAL A 503 -11.16 4.59 10.88
CA VAL A 503 -10.58 4.65 9.55
C VAL A 503 -10.06 6.08 9.34
N PRO A 504 -8.83 6.29 8.85
CA PRO A 504 -8.35 7.57 8.39
C PRO A 504 -9.29 8.08 7.29
N THR A 505 -10.23 8.93 7.69
CA THR A 505 -10.99 9.79 6.81
C THR A 505 -10.40 11.17 7.07
N ASP A 506 -9.54 11.64 6.18
CA ASP A 506 -9.16 13.05 6.22
C ASP A 506 -10.42 13.83 5.82
N GLU A 507 -11.13 14.41 6.81
CA GLU A 507 -12.21 15.40 6.69
C GLU A 507 -12.84 15.51 5.29
N VAL A 508 -13.67 14.53 4.90
CA VAL A 508 -14.66 14.72 3.84
C VAL A 508 -15.94 15.12 4.55
N ASP A 509 -16.26 16.40 4.50
CA ASP A 509 -17.56 16.90 4.94
C ASP A 509 -18.64 16.17 4.12
N ASP A 510 -19.54 15.49 4.81
CA ASP A 510 -20.69 14.79 4.24
C ASP A 510 -21.54 15.76 3.40
N THR A 511 -21.59 15.56 2.09
CA THR A 511 -22.82 15.75 1.33
C THR A 511 -22.89 14.73 0.19
N ALA A 512 -23.62 13.64 0.43
CA ALA A 512 -24.09 12.77 -0.63
C ALA A 512 -25.03 13.54 -1.56
N THR A 513 -24.76 13.51 -2.87
CA THR A 513 -25.76 13.77 -3.91
C THR A 513 -25.64 12.70 -5.00
N PRO A 514 -26.77 12.13 -5.46
CA PRO A 514 -26.77 11.02 -6.41
C PRO A 514 -26.40 11.51 -7.82
N VAL A 515 -25.64 10.70 -8.58
CA VAL A 515 -25.28 10.97 -9.97
C VAL A 515 -25.98 9.98 -10.90
N ASP A 516 -26.54 10.53 -11.97
CA ASP A 516 -27.47 9.95 -12.94
C ASP A 516 -26.80 8.94 -13.89
N ASP A 517 -27.55 7.89 -14.22
CA ASP A 517 -27.19 6.76 -15.08
C ASP A 517 -27.00 7.20 -16.53
N SER A 518 -25.76 7.16 -17.04
CA SER A 518 -25.48 6.88 -18.46
C SER A 518 -23.98 6.97 -18.76
N THR A 519 -23.25 5.85 -18.64
CA THR A 519 -22.37 5.27 -19.69
C THR A 519 -21.49 4.18 -19.06
N MET A 520 -21.97 2.94 -19.06
CA MET A 520 -21.21 1.74 -18.67
C MET A 520 -20.71 1.02 -19.93
N THR A 521 -19.40 0.77 -20.01
CA THR A 521 -18.79 -0.05 -21.07
C THR A 521 -18.58 -1.47 -20.52
N GLN A 522 -19.22 -2.46 -21.12
CA GLN A 522 -19.18 -3.88 -20.74
C GLN A 522 -17.77 -4.48 -20.84
N VAL A 523 -17.36 -5.22 -19.82
CA VAL A 523 -16.26 -6.19 -19.88
C VAL A 523 -16.85 -7.61 -19.79
N VAL A 524 -16.18 -8.55 -20.44
CA VAL A 524 -16.70 -9.81 -20.99
C VAL A 524 -17.08 -10.86 -19.95
N ASN A 525 -18.34 -11.31 -20.03
CA ASN A 525 -18.94 -12.45 -19.32
C ASN A 525 -18.09 -13.74 -19.35
N ARG A 526 -18.03 -14.45 -18.22
CA ARG A 526 -17.87 -15.92 -18.20
C ARG A 526 -19.02 -16.56 -17.43
N GLN A 527 -19.63 -17.56 -18.06
CA GLN A 527 -20.73 -18.36 -17.55
C GLN A 527 -20.20 -19.47 -16.63
N TYR A 528 -20.86 -19.58 -15.46
CA TYR A 528 -20.92 -20.68 -14.47
C TYR A 528 -19.89 -21.80 -14.50
#